data_AF-A0A4S0JD97-F1
#
_entry.id   AF-A0A4S0JD97-F1
#
_cell.length_a   1.000
_cell.length_b   1.000
_cell.length_c   1.000
_cell.angle_alpha   90.00
_cell.angle_beta   90.00
_cell.angle_gamma   90.00
#
_symmetry.space_group_name_H-M   'P 1'
#
loop_
_entity.id
_entity.type
_entity.pdbx_description
1 polymer ?
#
loop_
_entity_poly.entity_id
_entity_poly.type
_entity_poly.pdbx_seq_one_letter_code
_entity_poly.pdbx_strand_id
1 'polypeptide(L)'
;GVDINNPDQERRVSQIVNLLQIIGDDQVTLKVTVAEVSRSVMKQLGVNMVGSGGSNGISYGALSDNFTGLGKQLSNSGFTIGASGLQAYINAMEQSGVMKTLAEPTLTAVSGEKATFRVGGEYNMVS
;
A
#
# COMPACT_ATOMS: atom_id res chain seq x y z
N GLY A 1 -66.28 32.44 -59.51
CA GLY A 1 -65.81 31.64 -58.37
C GLY A 1 -65.48 32.61 -57.28
N VAL A 2 -65.93 32.35 -56.04
CA VAL A 2 -65.51 33.14 -54.89
C VAL A 2 -64.28 32.46 -54.30
N ASP A 3 -63.15 33.15 -54.31
CA ASP A 3 -61.90 32.67 -53.74
C ASP A 3 -62.05 32.66 -52.21
N ILE A 4 -62.09 31.45 -51.63
CA ILE A 4 -62.10 31.27 -50.18
C ILE A 4 -60.67 31.47 -49.72
N ASN A 5 -60.28 32.72 -49.47
CA ASN A 5 -59.00 33.02 -48.85
C ASN A 5 -59.13 32.66 -47.36
N ASN A 6 -58.67 31.47 -47.01
CA ASN A 6 -58.69 30.92 -45.66
C ASN A 6 -57.39 31.32 -44.95
N PRO A 7 -57.37 32.36 -44.09
CA PRO A 7 -56.15 32.85 -43.46
C PRO A 7 -55.57 31.87 -42.41
N ASP A 8 -56.27 30.77 -42.10
CA ASP A 8 -55.85 29.84 -41.04
C ASP A 8 -54.71 28.88 -41.47
N GLN A 9 -54.20 28.98 -42.70
CA GLN A 9 -53.08 28.15 -43.17
C GLN A 9 -51.70 28.74 -42.84
N GLU A 10 -51.61 29.99 -42.38
CA GLU A 10 -50.33 30.55 -41.97
C GLU A 10 -49.95 30.09 -40.56
N ARG A 11 -49.23 28.97 -40.54
CA ARG A 11 -48.15 28.68 -39.59
C ARG A 11 -48.56 28.64 -38.12
N ARG A 12 -49.15 27.51 -37.72
CA ARG A 12 -48.75 26.89 -36.44
C ARG A 12 -47.37 26.24 -36.59
N VAL A 13 -46.34 27.06 -36.81
CA VAL A 13 -44.98 26.62 -36.50
C VAL A 13 -44.90 26.72 -34.99
N SER A 14 -45.02 25.58 -34.32
CA SER A 14 -44.72 25.52 -32.89
C SER A 14 -43.35 26.15 -32.71
N GLN A 15 -43.28 27.32 -32.05
CA GLN A 15 -42.01 27.86 -31.62
C GLN A 15 -41.46 26.85 -30.61
N ILE A 16 -40.52 26.03 -31.06
CA ILE A 16 -39.67 25.28 -30.15
C ILE A 16 -38.76 26.34 -29.51
N VAL A 17 -39.25 26.94 -28.43
CA VAL A 17 -38.44 27.80 -27.56
C VAL A 17 -37.57 26.85 -26.76
N ASN A 18 -36.29 26.78 -27.09
CA ASN A 18 -35.32 26.05 -26.28
C ASN A 18 -35.10 26.81 -24.98
N LEU A 19 -35.84 26.44 -23.93
CA LEU A 19 -35.68 26.95 -22.57
C LEU A 19 -34.52 26.28 -21.81
N LEU A 20 -33.83 25.31 -22.44
CA LEU A 20 -32.60 24.72 -21.92
C LEU A 20 -31.39 25.50 -22.44
N GLN A 21 -31.39 26.82 -22.26
CA GLN A 21 -30.13 27.56 -22.28
C GLN A 21 -29.54 27.46 -20.87
N ILE A 22 -28.87 26.34 -20.61
CA ILE A 22 -28.14 26.12 -19.36
C ILE A 22 -26.91 27.03 -19.42
N ILE A 23 -26.91 28.08 -18.60
CA ILE A 23 -25.85 29.09 -18.56
C ILE A 23 -24.72 28.55 -17.66
N GLY A 24 -24.10 27.44 -18.06
CA GLY A 24 -22.94 26.86 -17.37
C GLY A 24 -23.08 25.39 -17.02
N ASP A 25 -21.97 24.67 -17.17
CA ASP A 25 -21.88 23.25 -16.85
C ASP A 25 -21.93 23.02 -15.33
N ASP A 26 -22.72 22.04 -14.88
CA ASP A 26 -22.77 21.64 -13.48
C ASP A 26 -21.46 20.95 -13.09
N GLN A 27 -20.64 21.62 -12.28
CA GLN A 27 -19.37 21.09 -11.82
C GLN A 27 -19.54 20.31 -10.51
N VAL A 28 -18.90 19.14 -10.44
CA VAL A 28 -18.87 18.27 -9.27
C VAL A 28 -17.43 18.06 -8.84
N THR A 29 -17.13 18.38 -7.58
CA THR A 29 -15.81 18.13 -6.98
C THR A 29 -15.82 16.82 -6.19
N LEU A 30 -14.94 15.90 -6.54
CA LEU A 30 -14.72 14.62 -5.90
C LEU A 30 -13.51 14.74 -4.96
N LYS A 31 -13.74 14.55 -3.65
CA LYS A 31 -12.67 14.37 -2.67
C LYS A 31 -12.50 12.88 -2.40
N VAL A 32 -11.37 12.31 -2.81
CA VAL A 32 -11.05 10.90 -2.59
C VAL A 32 -10.05 10.81 -1.46
N THR A 33 -10.19 9.79 -0.60
CA THR A 33 -9.21 9.50 0.46
C THR A 33 -8.70 8.08 0.23
N VAL A 34 -7.40 7.97 -0.03
CA VAL A 34 -6.71 6.69 -0.25
C VAL A 34 -5.78 6.47 0.93
N ALA A 35 -5.94 5.35 1.62
CA ALA A 35 -5.09 4.96 2.73
C ALA A 35 -4.49 3.58 2.47
N GLU A 36 -3.16 3.46 2.58
CA GLU A 36 -2.43 2.20 2.54
C GLU A 36 -1.82 1.93 3.91
N VAL A 37 -2.01 0.71 4.42
CA VAL A 37 -1.44 0.26 5.69
C VAL A 37 -0.71 -1.05 5.44
N SER A 38 0.61 -1.05 5.66
CA SER A 38 1.44 -2.24 5.61
C SER A 38 2.01 -2.52 6.99
N ARG A 39 1.84 -3.75 7.46
CA ARG A 39 2.40 -4.22 8.73
C ARG A 39 3.27 -5.44 8.46
N SER A 40 4.51 -5.38 8.91
CA SER A 40 5.42 -6.52 8.95
C SER A 40 5.75 -6.85 10.41
N VAL A 41 5.70 -8.13 10.74
CA VAL A 41 6.12 -8.64 12.06
C VAL A 41 7.04 -9.81 11.82
N MET A 42 8.25 -9.73 12.37
CA MET A 42 9.21 -10.82 12.34
C MET A 42 9.54 -11.21 13.78
N LYS A 43 9.50 -12.51 14.04
CA LYS A 43 9.84 -13.10 15.33
C LYS A 43 10.89 -14.17 15.09
N GLN A 44 11.98 -14.09 15.83
CA GLN A 44 13.08 -15.05 15.75
C GLN A 44 13.47 -15.48 17.16
N LEU A 45 13.69 -16.78 17.32
CA LEU A 45 14.20 -17.43 18.53
C LEU A 45 15.31 -18.38 18.09
N GLY A 46 16.48 -18.27 18.74
CA GLY A 46 17.65 -19.10 18.45
C GLY A 46 18.38 -19.50 19.72
N VAL A 47 19.12 -20.60 19.65
CA VAL A 47 19.91 -21.13 20.78
C VAL A 47 21.34 -21.38 20.35
N ASN A 48 22.26 -20.54 20.79
CA ASN A 48 23.67 -20.65 20.50
C ASN A 48 24.37 -21.48 21.58
N MET A 49 25.28 -22.37 21.19
CA MET A 49 26.03 -23.20 22.14
C MET A 49 27.53 -23.07 21.91
N VAL A 50 28.27 -22.95 23.01
CA VAL A 50 29.73 -22.93 23.03
C VAL A 50 30.19 -24.11 23.87
N GLY A 51 30.83 -25.08 23.21
CA GLY A 51 31.51 -26.18 23.85
C GLY A 51 33.01 -25.90 23.84
N SER A 52 33.68 -26.04 24.98
CA SER A 52 35.13 -25.96 25.10
C SER A 52 35.61 -27.07 26.03
N GLY A 53 36.68 -27.75 25.67
CA GLY A 53 37.28 -28.77 26.50
C GLY A 53 38.77 -28.88 26.23
N GLY A 54 39.49 -29.52 27.13
CA GLY A 54 40.91 -29.77 26.94
C GLY A 54 41.37 -30.95 27.76
N SER A 55 42.31 -31.70 27.19
CA SER A 55 42.95 -32.84 27.85
C SER A 55 44.42 -32.90 27.44
N ASN A 56 45.29 -33.21 28.40
CA ASN A 56 46.72 -33.44 28.15
C ASN A 56 47.45 -32.29 27.43
N GLY A 57 47.05 -31.04 27.68
CA GLY A 57 47.65 -29.84 27.07
C GLY A 57 47.07 -29.47 25.69
N ILE A 58 46.12 -30.25 25.15
CA ILE A 58 45.41 -29.94 23.91
C ILE A 58 44.03 -29.36 24.26
N SER A 59 43.69 -28.19 23.69
CA SER A 59 42.39 -27.53 23.83
C SER A 59 41.57 -27.60 22.54
N TYR A 60 40.27 -27.84 22.65
CA TYR A 60 39.31 -27.86 21.54
C TYR A 60 38.06 -27.04 21.89
N GLY A 61 37.47 -26.44 20.87
CA GLY A 61 36.25 -25.64 20.98
C GLY A 61 35.31 -25.87 19.82
N ALA A 62 34.01 -25.82 20.09
CA ALA A 62 32.92 -25.94 19.13
C ALA A 62 31.91 -24.80 19.38
N LEU A 63 31.51 -24.12 18.31
CA LEU A 63 30.45 -23.11 18.36
C LEU A 63 29.31 -23.55 17.44
N SER A 64 28.08 -23.49 17.95
CA SER A 64 26.88 -23.52 17.11
C SER A 64 26.32 -22.10 16.97
N ASP A 65 26.23 -21.65 15.72
CA ASP A 65 25.62 -20.36 15.39
C ASP A 65 24.27 -20.54 14.70
N ASN A 66 23.26 -19.77 15.11
CA ASN A 66 21.95 -19.79 14.48
C ASN A 66 21.95 -18.78 13.36
N PHE A 67 21.69 -19.23 12.13
CA PHE A 67 21.56 -18.35 10.99
C PHE A 67 20.30 -17.48 11.14
N THR A 68 20.48 -16.21 11.48
CA THR A 68 19.37 -15.24 11.55
C THR A 68 19.13 -14.66 10.16
N GLY A 69 17.87 -14.73 9.69
CA GLY A 69 17.49 -14.35 8.33
C GLY A 69 17.71 -12.88 7.94
N LEU A 70 18.14 -12.02 8.88
CA LEU A 70 18.42 -10.60 8.66
C LEU A 70 19.91 -10.23 8.79
N GLY A 71 20.79 -11.19 9.10
CA GLY A 71 22.20 -10.91 9.38
C GLY A 71 22.45 -10.03 10.61
N LYS A 72 21.40 -9.71 11.38
CA LYS A 72 21.49 -8.98 12.65
C LYS A 72 21.65 -9.99 13.79
N GLN A 73 22.66 -9.79 14.62
CA GLN A 73 22.86 -10.60 15.83
C GLN A 73 21.67 -10.41 16.77
N LEU A 74 21.16 -11.55 17.23
CA LEU A 74 19.99 -11.66 18.08
C LEU A 74 20.40 -11.30 19.53
N SER A 75 19.60 -10.56 20.29
CA SER A 75 19.99 -10.08 21.64
C SER A 75 20.34 -11.26 22.56
N ASN A 76 21.60 -11.36 23.00
CA ASN A 76 22.08 -12.46 23.84
C ASN A 76 21.51 -12.40 25.25
N SER A 77 20.66 -13.36 25.60
CA SER A 77 20.27 -13.66 26.98
C SER A 77 20.91 -14.99 27.37
N GLY A 78 22.01 -14.94 28.12
CA GLY A 78 22.81 -16.13 28.46
C GLY A 78 22.17 -16.98 29.55
N PHE A 79 22.12 -18.30 29.35
CA PHE A 79 21.75 -19.28 30.37
C PHE A 79 22.86 -20.33 30.48
N THR A 80 23.76 -20.15 31.45
CA THR A 80 24.90 -21.04 31.63
C THR A 80 24.50 -22.30 32.40
N ILE A 81 24.30 -23.42 31.71
CA ILE A 81 24.20 -24.76 32.33
C ILE A 81 25.60 -25.39 32.37
N GLY A 82 26.29 -25.26 33.50
CA GLY A 82 27.66 -25.73 33.65
C GLY A 82 27.77 -27.18 34.11
N ALA A 83 27.92 -28.12 33.14
CA ALA A 83 28.90 -29.19 33.29
C ALA A 83 30.17 -28.71 32.57
N SER A 84 31.30 -28.72 33.27
CA SER A 84 32.58 -28.09 32.91
C SER A 84 32.90 -28.16 31.41
N GLY A 85 32.58 -27.09 30.67
CA GLY A 85 32.91 -26.96 29.25
C GLY A 85 31.76 -26.65 28.30
N LEU A 86 30.48 -26.73 28.71
CA LEU A 86 29.35 -26.37 27.84
C LEU A 86 28.64 -25.10 28.33
N GLN A 87 28.42 -24.15 27.42
CA GLN A 87 27.67 -22.92 27.65
C GLN A 87 26.59 -22.79 26.57
N ALA A 88 25.40 -22.32 26.95
CA ALA A 88 24.32 -22.05 26.01
C ALA A 88 23.81 -20.61 26.20
N TYR A 89 23.42 -19.98 25.09
CA TYR A 89 22.84 -18.66 25.04
C TYR A 89 21.52 -18.75 24.30
N ILE A 90 20.48 -18.12 24.85
CA ILE A 90 19.19 -17.99 24.18
C ILE A 90 19.12 -16.59 23.64
N ASN A 91 18.74 -16.49 22.38
CA ASN A 91 18.64 -15.23 21.69
C ASN A 91 17.21 -15.11 21.16
N ALA A 92 16.57 -13.97 21.36
CA ALA A 92 15.24 -13.68 20.83
C ALA A 92 15.14 -12.24 20.28
N MET A 93 14.35 -12.04 19.23
CA MET A 93 14.04 -10.73 18.64
C MET A 93 12.62 -10.74 18.10
N GLU A 94 11.94 -9.64 18.35
CA GLU A 94 10.71 -9.27 17.68
C GLU A 94 10.94 -7.91 17.01
N GLN A 95 10.71 -7.85 15.69
CA GLN A 95 10.71 -6.60 14.94
C GLN A 95 9.31 -6.38 14.38
N SER A 96 8.70 -5.26 14.75
CA SER A 96 7.44 -4.80 14.15
C SER A 96 7.69 -3.54 13.35
N GLY A 97 7.32 -3.58 12.06
CA GLY A 97 7.26 -2.42 11.19
C GLY A 97 5.81 -2.10 10.85
N VAL A 98 5.46 -0.81 10.89
CA VAL A 98 4.17 -0.30 10.39
C VAL A 98 4.46 0.87 9.46
N MET A 99 3.91 0.81 8.26
CA MET A 99 3.91 1.91 7.31
C MET A 99 2.46 2.31 7.04
N LYS A 100 2.20 3.61 7.05
CA LYS A 100 0.90 4.20 6.74
C LYS A 100 1.10 5.29 5.69
N THR A 101 0.40 5.19 4.58
CA THR A 101 0.36 6.21 3.53
C THR A 101 -1.07 6.73 3.42
N LEU A 102 -1.23 8.05 3.38
CA LEU A 102 -2.52 8.70 3.15
C LEU A 102 -2.37 9.66 1.97
N ALA A 103 -3.27 9.57 1.01
CA ALA A 103 -3.38 10.52 -0.09
C ALA A 103 -4.82 11.02 -0.18
N GLU A 104 -4.98 12.33 -0.30
CA GLU A 104 -6.29 12.98 -0.48
C GLU A 104 -6.34 13.72 -1.83
N PRO A 105 -6.49 13.02 -2.97
CA PRO A 105 -6.63 13.69 -4.24
C PRO A 105 -8.03 14.31 -4.43
N THR A 106 -8.06 15.42 -5.16
CA THR A 106 -9.30 16.13 -5.54
C THR A 106 -9.43 16.17 -7.05
N LEU A 107 -10.62 15.88 -7.58
CA LEU A 107 -10.94 15.92 -9.01
C LEU A 107 -12.19 16.77 -9.24
N THR A 108 -12.17 17.68 -10.20
CA THR A 108 -13.38 18.43 -10.62
C THR A 108 -13.83 17.89 -11.97
N ALA A 109 -15.11 17.53 -12.09
CA ALA A 109 -15.70 16.97 -13.29
C ALA A 109 -17.01 17.72 -13.65
N VAL A 110 -17.40 17.66 -14.92
CA VAL A 110 -18.70 18.17 -15.39
C VAL A 110 -19.76 17.06 -15.30
N SER A 111 -20.95 17.42 -14.83
CA SER A 111 -22.09 16.52 -14.69
C SER A 111 -22.52 15.96 -16.06
N GLY A 112 -22.52 14.64 -16.19
CA GLY A 112 -22.90 13.94 -17.42
C GLY A 112 -21.73 13.50 -18.32
N GLU A 113 -20.48 13.91 -18.02
CA GLU A 113 -19.30 13.53 -18.79
C GLU A 113 -18.34 12.61 -18.00
N LYS A 114 -17.68 11.67 -18.69
CA LYS A 114 -16.77 10.71 -18.05
C LYS A 114 -15.44 11.38 -17.72
N ALA A 115 -15.19 11.65 -16.44
CA ALA A 115 -13.87 12.04 -15.96
C ALA A 115 -13.00 10.82 -15.64
N THR A 116 -11.71 10.85 -16.01
CA THR A 116 -10.74 9.82 -15.63
C THR A 116 -9.63 10.40 -14.76
N PHE A 117 -9.25 9.65 -13.73
CA PHE A 117 -8.22 10.02 -12.77
C PHE A 117 -7.10 8.97 -12.84
N ARG A 118 -5.89 9.40 -13.24
CA ARG A 118 -4.69 8.55 -13.28
C ARG A 118 -3.74 8.97 -12.16
N VAL A 119 -3.32 7.98 -11.37
CA VAL A 119 -2.33 8.14 -10.29
C VAL A 119 -1.25 7.08 -10.45
N GLY A 120 0.01 7.49 -10.31
CA GLY A 120 1.19 6.65 -10.48
C GLY A 120 2.15 7.16 -11.55
N GLY A 121 3.26 6.44 -11.76
CA GLY A 121 4.20 6.68 -12.86
C GLY A 121 3.96 5.71 -14.01
N GLU A 122 4.46 6.06 -15.20
CA GLU A 122 4.49 5.15 -16.35
C GLU A 122 5.75 4.27 -16.26
N TYR A 123 5.60 2.95 -16.40
CA TYR A 123 6.73 2.02 -16.42
C TYR A 123 6.97 1.54 -17.85
N ASN A 124 8.14 1.88 -18.40
CA ASN A 124 8.53 1.43 -19.73
C ASN A 124 8.99 -0.03 -19.64
N MET A 125 8.17 -0.95 -20.13
CA MET A 125 8.60 -2.32 -20.40
C MET A 125 9.32 -2.31 -21.75
N VAL A 126 10.64 -2.54 -21.72
CA VAL A 126 11.41 -2.74 -22.96
C VAL A 126 10.99 -4.09 -23.53
N SER A 127 10.43 -4.07 -24.75
CA SER A 127 10.18 -5.27 -25.55
C SER A 127 11.37 -5.61 -26.43
#